data_AF-A0A1Q5FY20-F1
#
_entry.id   AF-A0A1Q5FY20-F1
#
_cell.length_a   1.000
_cell.length_b   1.000
_cell.length_c   1.000
_cell.angle_alpha   90.00
_cell.angle_beta   90.00
_cell.angle_gamma   90.00
#
_symmetry.space_group_name_H-M   'P 1'
#
loop_
_entity.id
_entity.type
_entity.pdbx_description
1 polymer ?
#
loop_
_entity_poly.entity_id
_entity_poly.type
_entity_poly.pdbx_seq_one_letter_code
_entity_poly.pdbx_strand_id
1 'polypeptide(L)'
;MSAATATPGAAAPRHDVKVVTALRRFAISISVLNILGYTVLGFEQPWLWPFIAVFTAYVVEIALEAVSARGEKRAPRFAGRGFKGMVEFLFPAHITGLAVNMLTYVNDRVWVMVFGVIVAVGTKWVLRAPLKGRMRHYMNPSNFGIAVILLLFPWASIAPPYHFTEYLHGPGDWALPAVVLVLGTMLNAKLTGRMWLIGAWLIGFALQAVVRGLLLGTAIPSALGMMTGTAFILFTNYMVTDPGTSPSKRSSQIAFGAGVAAMYGLLTGLGIAYGIFFATALVCLIRGGFLWGLHFLAKQRPAVAQPAQRAPAQQTPAEPAEQLAAVPAPATAPAPAPVDAAAVAAVRTGDPCRDGTCFHGKCASMRAAAQQKKKAAVPV
;
A
#
# COMPACT_ATOMS: atom_id res chain seq x y z
N MET A 1 43.45 -23.33 12.12
CA MET A 1 42.61 -22.69 11.08
C MET A 1 41.16 -22.91 11.46
N SER A 2 40.50 -21.89 11.98
CA SER A 2 39.16 -21.99 12.58
C SER A 2 38.08 -21.87 11.50
N ALA A 3 37.21 -22.88 11.41
CA ALA A 3 36.09 -22.90 10.48
C ALA A 3 34.99 -21.93 10.95
N ALA A 4 34.80 -20.84 10.22
CA ALA A 4 33.70 -19.91 10.45
C ALA A 4 32.38 -20.54 9.97
N THR A 5 31.53 -20.89 10.92
CA THR A 5 30.14 -21.30 10.73
C THR A 5 29.36 -20.16 10.10
N ALA A 6 28.91 -20.35 8.87
CA ALA A 6 28.02 -19.43 8.18
C ALA A 6 26.63 -19.43 8.85
N THR A 7 26.26 -18.31 9.47
CA THR A 7 24.92 -18.07 9.99
C THR A 7 23.89 -18.18 8.86
N PRO A 8 22.78 -18.92 9.01
CA PRO A 8 21.74 -19.00 7.99
C PRO A 8 21.15 -17.62 7.75
N GLY A 9 21.35 -17.08 6.54
CA GLY A 9 20.77 -15.82 6.12
C GLY A 9 19.26 -15.82 6.32
N ALA A 10 18.75 -14.78 6.98
CA ALA A 10 17.33 -14.58 7.25
C ALA A 10 16.49 -14.86 6.00
N ALA A 11 15.61 -15.86 6.11
CA ALA A 11 14.71 -16.26 5.04
C ALA A 11 13.97 -15.04 4.48
N ALA A 12 13.93 -14.93 3.15
CA ALA A 12 13.23 -13.87 2.44
C ALA A 12 11.79 -13.70 2.98
N PRO A 13 11.33 -12.46 3.20
CA PRO A 13 10.06 -12.24 3.89
C PRO A 13 8.91 -12.84 3.09
N ARG A 14 8.16 -13.74 3.74
CA ARG A 14 6.89 -14.30 3.27
C ARG A 14 6.03 -13.16 2.70
N HIS A 15 5.69 -13.20 1.41
CA HIS A 15 4.52 -12.47 0.95
C HIS A 15 3.35 -12.96 1.80
N ASP A 16 2.61 -12.04 2.41
CA ASP A 16 1.41 -12.35 3.16
C ASP A 16 0.50 -13.20 2.26
N VAL A 17 0.05 -14.36 2.74
CA VAL A 17 -0.74 -15.33 1.96
C VAL A 17 -1.97 -14.65 1.35
N LYS A 18 -2.50 -13.64 2.05
CA LYS A 18 -3.61 -12.80 1.56
C LYS A 18 -3.25 -12.03 0.29
N VAL A 19 -2.03 -11.47 0.22
CA VAL A 19 -1.57 -10.70 -0.95
C VAL A 19 -1.37 -11.61 -2.16
N VAL A 20 -0.76 -12.78 -1.98
CA VAL A 20 -0.58 -13.75 -3.08
C VAL A 20 -1.94 -14.23 -3.59
N THR A 21 -2.88 -14.51 -2.67
CA THR A 21 -4.24 -14.91 -3.04
C THR A 21 -4.97 -13.81 -3.78
N ALA A 22 -4.84 -12.55 -3.35
CA ALA A 22 -5.42 -11.40 -4.03
C ALA A 22 -4.84 -11.21 -5.44
N LEU A 23 -3.51 -11.28 -5.58
CA LEU A 23 -2.83 -11.18 -6.87
C LEU A 23 -3.24 -12.28 -7.84
N ARG A 24 -3.33 -13.53 -7.37
CA ARG A 24 -3.79 -14.66 -8.19
C ARG A 24 -5.22 -14.45 -8.67
N ARG A 25 -6.14 -14.12 -7.76
CA ARG A 25 -7.55 -13.87 -8.12
C ARG A 25 -7.66 -12.73 -9.12
N PHE A 26 -6.89 -11.67 -8.92
CA PHE A 26 -6.91 -10.54 -9.84
C PHE A 26 -6.34 -10.89 -11.21
N ALA A 27 -5.22 -11.64 -11.27
CA ALA A 27 -4.65 -12.13 -12.52
C ALA A 27 -5.63 -13.02 -13.29
N ILE A 28 -6.38 -13.87 -12.60
CA ILE A 28 -7.45 -14.68 -13.23
C ILE A 28 -8.57 -13.77 -13.73
N SER A 29 -9.09 -12.88 -12.89
CA SER A 29 -10.21 -11.99 -13.26
C SER A 29 -9.89 -11.12 -14.46
N ILE A 30 -8.69 -10.51 -14.53
CA ILE A 30 -8.31 -9.66 -15.67
C ILE A 30 -8.07 -10.48 -16.94
N SER A 31 -7.58 -11.71 -16.81
CA SER A 31 -7.42 -12.63 -17.96
C SER A 31 -8.77 -13.04 -18.51
N VAL A 32 -9.71 -13.44 -17.64
CA VAL A 32 -11.08 -13.77 -18.03
C VAL A 32 -11.76 -12.55 -18.67
N LEU A 33 -11.60 -11.37 -18.09
CA LEU A 33 -12.15 -10.14 -18.67
C LEU A 33 -11.56 -9.83 -20.05
N ASN A 34 -10.26 -10.05 -20.27
CA ASN A 34 -9.65 -9.84 -21.59
C ASN A 34 -10.16 -10.89 -22.59
N ILE A 35 -10.27 -12.17 -22.20
CA ILE A 35 -10.84 -13.22 -23.06
C ILE A 35 -12.27 -12.84 -23.45
N LEU A 36 -13.13 -12.53 -22.47
CA LEU A 36 -14.49 -12.05 -22.72
C LEU A 36 -14.49 -10.77 -23.55
N GLY A 37 -13.52 -9.89 -23.32
CA GLY A 37 -13.25 -8.69 -24.11
C GLY A 37 -13.23 -8.98 -25.60
N TYR A 38 -12.29 -9.83 -26.02
CA TYR A 38 -12.08 -10.19 -27.43
C TYR A 38 -13.19 -11.08 -28.00
N THR A 39 -13.84 -11.93 -27.19
CA THR A 39 -14.82 -12.89 -27.70
C THR A 39 -16.28 -12.40 -27.67
N VAL A 40 -16.65 -11.62 -26.65
CA VAL A 40 -18.06 -11.29 -26.33
C VAL A 40 -18.29 -9.78 -26.20
N LEU A 41 -17.35 -8.99 -25.71
CA LEU A 41 -17.58 -7.57 -25.44
C LEU A 41 -17.30 -6.66 -26.65
N GLY A 42 -16.46 -7.12 -27.58
CA GLY A 42 -16.10 -6.40 -28.79
C GLY A 42 -14.82 -5.59 -28.65
N PHE A 43 -13.78 -6.20 -28.07
CA PHE A 43 -12.48 -5.53 -28.03
C PHE A 43 -11.94 -5.28 -29.43
N GLU A 44 -11.62 -4.02 -29.74
CA GLU A 44 -11.20 -3.58 -31.07
C GLU A 44 -9.72 -3.84 -31.35
N GLN A 45 -8.88 -4.01 -30.31
CA GLN A 45 -7.47 -4.25 -30.56
C GLN A 45 -7.23 -5.60 -31.25
N PRO A 46 -6.13 -5.77 -32.00
CA PRO A 46 -5.80 -7.06 -32.59
C PRO A 46 -5.57 -8.17 -31.54
N TRP A 47 -6.04 -9.37 -31.86
CA TRP A 47 -5.99 -10.56 -30.98
C TRP A 47 -4.58 -10.94 -30.51
N LEU A 48 -3.54 -10.54 -31.24
CA LEU A 48 -2.15 -10.83 -30.89
C LEU A 48 -1.60 -9.91 -29.80
N TRP A 49 -2.15 -8.70 -29.66
CA TRP A 49 -1.65 -7.67 -28.74
C TRP A 49 -1.62 -8.05 -27.26
N PRO A 50 -2.66 -8.69 -26.67
CA PRO A 50 -2.58 -9.11 -25.26
C PRO A 50 -1.43 -10.10 -25.02
N PHE A 51 -1.12 -10.96 -25.99
CA PHE A 51 0.01 -11.89 -25.89
C PHE A 51 1.35 -11.15 -25.96
N ILE A 52 1.49 -10.20 -26.88
CA ILE A 52 2.69 -9.33 -26.98
C ILE A 52 2.88 -8.56 -25.66
N ALA A 53 1.80 -8.02 -25.10
CA ALA A 53 1.83 -7.26 -23.87
C ALA A 53 2.27 -8.09 -22.66
N VAL A 54 1.68 -9.27 -22.48
CA VAL A 54 2.04 -10.19 -21.41
C VAL A 54 3.47 -10.70 -21.58
N PHE A 55 3.85 -11.09 -22.80
CA PHE A 55 5.21 -11.55 -23.10
C PHE A 55 6.25 -10.47 -22.77
N THR A 56 6.01 -9.23 -23.24
CA THR A 56 6.86 -8.08 -22.93
C THR A 56 6.96 -7.87 -21.42
N ALA A 57 5.83 -7.90 -20.70
CA ALA A 57 5.81 -7.70 -19.26
C ALA A 57 6.63 -8.77 -18.51
N TYR A 58 6.55 -10.03 -18.94
CA TYR A 58 7.30 -11.14 -18.36
C TYR A 58 8.80 -11.02 -18.62
N VAL A 59 9.19 -10.74 -19.86
CA VAL A 59 10.60 -10.56 -20.22
C VAL A 59 11.22 -9.43 -19.42
N VAL A 60 10.55 -8.28 -19.33
CA VAL A 60 11.03 -7.11 -18.59
C VAL A 60 11.12 -7.40 -17.08
N GLU A 61 10.09 -8.01 -16.48
CA GLU A 61 10.08 -8.30 -15.04
C GLU A 61 11.18 -9.32 -14.67
N ILE A 62 11.38 -10.36 -15.47
CA ILE A 62 12.46 -11.35 -15.26
C ILE A 62 13.83 -10.70 -15.43
N ALA A 63 14.03 -9.90 -16.48
CA ALA A 63 15.31 -9.24 -16.75
C ALA A 63 15.68 -8.27 -15.63
N LEU A 64 14.75 -7.42 -15.19
CA LEU A 64 15.00 -6.45 -14.11
C LEU A 64 15.25 -7.15 -12.76
N GLU A 65 14.54 -8.23 -12.47
CA GLU A 65 14.80 -9.04 -11.28
C GLU A 65 16.16 -9.73 -11.34
N ALA A 66 16.57 -10.26 -12.50
CA ALA A 66 17.90 -10.85 -12.67
C ALA A 66 19.02 -9.83 -12.45
N VAL A 67 18.87 -8.62 -13.00
CA VAL A 67 19.83 -7.51 -12.81
C VAL A 67 19.87 -7.08 -11.34
N SER A 68 18.71 -6.87 -10.71
CA SER A 68 18.62 -6.48 -9.29
C SER A 68 19.17 -7.56 -8.37
N ALA A 69 18.88 -8.83 -8.62
CA ALA A 69 19.37 -9.95 -7.82
C ALA A 69 20.89 -10.09 -7.90
N ARG A 70 21.47 -9.91 -9.10
CA ARG A 70 22.93 -9.86 -9.30
C ARG A 70 23.57 -8.69 -8.56
N GLY A 71 23.00 -7.50 -8.65
CA GLY A 71 23.50 -6.30 -7.96
C GLY A 71 23.43 -6.42 -6.43
N GLU A 72 22.36 -7.02 -5.91
CA GLU A 72 22.15 -7.24 -4.47
C GLU A 72 22.81 -8.54 -3.95
N LYS A 73 23.54 -9.28 -4.81
CA LYS A 73 24.16 -10.58 -4.51
C LYS A 73 23.19 -11.57 -3.83
N ARG A 74 21.93 -11.58 -4.26
CA ARG A 74 20.88 -12.45 -3.74
C ARG A 74 20.39 -13.42 -4.81
N ALA A 75 19.79 -14.53 -4.39
CA ALA A 75 19.08 -15.39 -5.33
C ALA A 75 17.89 -14.63 -5.98
N PRO A 76 17.62 -14.85 -7.29
CA PRO A 76 16.44 -14.30 -7.94
C PRO A 76 15.15 -14.80 -7.27
N ARG A 77 14.16 -13.92 -7.12
CA ARG A 77 12.86 -14.21 -6.49
C ARG A 77 12.11 -15.31 -7.22
N PHE A 78 12.19 -15.32 -8.55
CA PHE A 78 11.55 -16.33 -9.39
C PHE A 78 12.17 -17.72 -9.28
N ALA A 79 13.41 -17.84 -8.77
CA ALA A 79 14.07 -19.13 -8.54
C ALA A 79 13.61 -19.81 -7.23
N GLY A 80 12.93 -19.07 -6.35
CA GLY A 80 12.39 -19.63 -5.12
C GLY A 80 11.20 -20.54 -5.37
N ARG A 81 11.09 -21.69 -4.66
CA ARG A 81 9.91 -22.58 -4.66
C ARG A 81 9.57 -23.23 -6.03
N GLY A 82 10.53 -23.30 -6.95
CA GLY A 82 10.37 -23.91 -8.27
C GLY A 82 9.31 -23.22 -9.13
N PHE A 83 8.62 -23.99 -9.98
CA PHE A 83 7.62 -23.46 -10.92
C PHE A 83 6.54 -22.59 -10.27
N LYS A 84 6.08 -22.97 -9.07
CA LYS A 84 5.04 -22.21 -8.35
C LYS A 84 5.51 -20.80 -7.96
N GLY A 85 6.77 -20.65 -7.56
CA GLY A 85 7.30 -19.33 -7.20
C GLY A 85 7.53 -18.44 -8.42
N MET A 86 7.90 -19.03 -9.57
CA MET A 86 7.95 -18.31 -10.85
C MET A 86 6.57 -17.75 -11.22
N VAL A 87 5.51 -18.56 -11.16
CA VAL A 87 4.15 -18.09 -11.48
C VAL A 87 3.68 -17.00 -10.50
N GLU A 88 3.91 -17.19 -9.20
CA GLU A 88 3.55 -16.19 -8.19
C GLU A 88 4.31 -14.87 -8.35
N PHE A 89 5.56 -14.94 -8.84
CA PHE A 89 6.36 -13.78 -9.18
C PHE A 89 5.83 -13.03 -10.42
N LEU A 90 5.29 -13.75 -11.41
CA LEU A 90 4.82 -13.16 -12.67
C LEU A 90 3.41 -12.54 -12.58
N PHE A 91 2.58 -12.87 -11.58
CA PHE A 91 1.22 -12.33 -11.48
C PHE A 91 1.13 -10.79 -11.58
N PRO A 92 1.95 -10.00 -10.86
CA PRO A 92 1.89 -8.54 -10.97
C PRO A 92 2.26 -8.03 -12.37
N ALA A 93 3.21 -8.68 -13.06
CA ALA A 93 3.60 -8.33 -14.42
C ALA A 93 2.49 -8.67 -15.43
N HIS A 94 1.87 -9.84 -15.28
CA HIS A 94 0.73 -10.29 -16.08
C HIS A 94 -0.42 -9.28 -16.06
N ILE A 95 -0.83 -8.90 -14.84
CA ILE A 95 -1.87 -7.90 -14.61
C ILE A 95 -1.50 -6.57 -15.26
N THR A 96 -0.24 -6.15 -15.12
CA THR A 96 0.24 -4.88 -15.69
C THR A 96 0.16 -4.89 -17.21
N GLY A 97 0.64 -5.97 -17.86
CA GLY A 97 0.63 -6.11 -19.32
C GLY A 97 -0.78 -6.09 -19.90
N LEU A 98 -1.69 -6.91 -19.34
CA LEU A 98 -3.09 -6.93 -19.77
C LEU A 98 -3.80 -5.61 -19.52
N ALA A 99 -3.57 -4.95 -18.38
CA ALA A 99 -4.20 -3.68 -18.07
C ALA A 99 -3.74 -2.57 -19.02
N VAL A 100 -2.44 -2.49 -19.34
CA VAL A 100 -1.94 -1.50 -20.31
C VAL A 100 -2.56 -1.76 -21.68
N ASN A 101 -2.51 -2.99 -22.19
CA ASN A 101 -3.12 -3.34 -23.48
C ASN A 101 -4.62 -2.97 -23.55
N MET A 102 -5.39 -3.40 -22.55
CA MET A 102 -6.84 -3.22 -22.52
C MET A 102 -7.28 -1.75 -22.39
N LEU A 103 -6.49 -0.92 -21.70
CA LEU A 103 -6.88 0.46 -21.36
C LEU A 103 -6.24 1.50 -22.26
N THR A 104 -5.27 1.14 -23.09
CA THR A 104 -4.70 2.04 -24.10
C THR A 104 -5.28 1.77 -25.47
N TYR A 105 -5.45 2.83 -26.24
CA TYR A 105 -5.77 2.76 -27.65
C TYR A 105 -4.65 3.48 -28.43
N VAL A 106 -3.80 2.68 -29.08
CA VAL A 106 -2.60 3.15 -29.79
C VAL A 106 -2.69 2.93 -31.31
N ASN A 107 -3.91 2.88 -31.85
CA ASN A 107 -4.20 2.62 -33.27
C ASN A 107 -3.50 1.35 -33.78
N ASP A 108 -2.63 1.43 -34.79
CA ASP A 108 -1.88 0.29 -35.32
C ASP A 108 -0.45 0.18 -34.76
N ARG A 109 -0.10 1.00 -33.76
CA ARG A 109 1.29 1.15 -33.30
C ARG A 109 1.59 0.29 -32.08
N VAL A 110 1.67 -1.02 -32.28
CA VAL A 110 1.96 -2.00 -31.21
C VAL A 110 3.22 -1.65 -30.39
N TRP A 111 4.23 -1.03 -31.02
CA TRP A 111 5.46 -0.60 -30.34
C TRP A 111 5.22 0.44 -29.24
N VAL A 112 4.19 1.28 -29.35
CA VAL A 112 3.83 2.25 -28.31
C VAL A 112 3.19 1.56 -27.12
N MET A 113 2.36 0.54 -27.36
CA MET A 113 1.89 -0.32 -26.28
C MET A 113 3.08 -1.02 -25.60
N VAL A 114 3.99 -1.65 -26.36
CA VAL A 114 5.20 -2.32 -25.84
C VAL A 114 6.03 -1.37 -24.98
N PHE A 115 6.26 -0.15 -25.45
CA PHE A 115 6.92 0.91 -24.70
C PHE A 115 6.19 1.20 -23.37
N GLY A 116 4.87 1.37 -23.38
CA GLY A 116 4.08 1.59 -22.17
C GLY A 116 4.20 0.46 -21.16
N VAL A 117 4.23 -0.80 -21.61
CA VAL A 117 4.45 -1.96 -20.73
C VAL A 117 5.84 -1.95 -20.13
N ILE A 118 6.89 -1.65 -20.91
CA ILE A 118 8.26 -1.53 -20.41
C ILE A 118 8.32 -0.45 -19.31
N VAL A 119 7.74 0.72 -19.56
CA VAL A 119 7.71 1.83 -18.59
C VAL A 119 6.91 1.45 -17.33
N ALA A 120 5.75 0.81 -17.50
CA ALA A 120 4.88 0.38 -16.42
C ALA A 120 5.57 -0.63 -15.49
N VAL A 121 6.20 -1.66 -16.07
CA VAL A 121 6.92 -2.68 -15.30
C VAL A 121 8.19 -2.08 -14.69
N GLY A 122 8.98 -1.34 -15.48
CA GLY A 122 10.23 -0.70 -15.05
C GLY A 122 10.06 0.26 -13.88
N THR A 123 8.93 0.96 -13.80
CA THR A 123 8.58 1.86 -12.70
C THR A 123 8.62 1.19 -11.33
N LYS A 124 8.27 -0.10 -11.22
CA LYS A 124 8.34 -0.85 -9.95
C LYS A 124 9.78 -0.99 -9.44
N TRP A 125 10.75 -0.95 -10.34
CA TRP A 125 12.17 -1.12 -10.06
C TRP A 125 12.86 0.20 -9.78
N VAL A 126 12.52 1.24 -10.54
CA VAL A 126 13.14 2.56 -10.45
C VAL A 126 12.50 3.42 -9.33
N LEU A 127 11.18 3.52 -9.30
CA LEU A 127 10.46 4.45 -8.43
C LEU A 127 10.05 3.78 -7.12
N ARG A 128 11.01 3.64 -6.21
CA ARG A 128 10.80 3.09 -4.87
C ARG A 128 10.99 4.16 -3.79
N ALA A 129 10.14 4.12 -2.77
CA ALA A 129 10.21 5.00 -1.60
C ALA A 129 10.34 4.17 -0.31
N PRO A 130 11.04 4.70 0.71
CA PRO A 130 11.18 4.02 2.00
C PRO A 130 9.86 4.05 2.78
N LEU A 131 9.25 2.88 2.96
CA LEU A 131 8.03 2.69 3.76
C LEU A 131 8.34 1.73 4.90
N LYS A 132 8.31 2.24 6.15
CA LYS A 132 8.59 1.44 7.37
C LYS A 132 9.92 0.64 7.26
N GLY A 133 10.97 1.29 6.77
CA GLY A 133 12.31 0.69 6.63
C GLY A 133 12.47 -0.26 5.44
N ARG A 134 11.48 -0.38 4.54
CA ARG A 134 11.59 -1.16 3.30
C ARG A 134 11.30 -0.31 2.07
N MET A 135 12.08 -0.50 1.02
CA MET A 135 11.84 0.14 -0.27
C MET A 135 10.62 -0.52 -0.95
N ARG A 136 9.58 0.26 -1.23
CA ARG A 136 8.40 -0.18 -1.98
C ARG A 136 8.14 0.77 -3.13
N HIS A 137 7.64 0.22 -4.23
CA HIS A 137 7.14 1.06 -5.31
C HIS A 137 5.95 1.87 -4.79
N TYR A 138 5.89 3.14 -5.17
CA TYR A 138 4.80 4.04 -4.75
C TYR A 138 3.90 4.44 -5.90
N MET A 139 4.31 4.14 -7.14
CA MET A 139 3.62 4.49 -8.37
C MET A 139 2.84 3.30 -8.92
N ASN A 140 1.57 3.49 -9.28
CA ASN A 140 0.78 2.44 -9.92
C ASN A 140 1.39 2.14 -11.30
N PRO A 141 1.87 0.91 -11.55
CA PRO A 141 2.66 0.59 -12.72
C PRO A 141 1.89 0.79 -14.03
N SER A 142 0.70 0.17 -14.16
CA SER A 142 -0.11 0.28 -15.37
C SER A 142 -0.60 1.71 -15.57
N ASN A 143 -1.05 2.38 -14.51
CA ASN A 143 -1.47 3.78 -14.58
C ASN A 143 -0.34 4.70 -15.06
N PHE A 144 0.88 4.51 -14.56
CA PHE A 144 2.03 5.31 -14.95
C PHE A 144 2.45 5.03 -16.38
N GLY A 145 2.49 3.78 -16.82
CA GLY A 145 2.77 3.44 -18.23
C GLY A 145 1.78 4.11 -19.19
N ILE A 146 0.49 4.08 -18.86
CA ILE A 146 -0.57 4.76 -19.63
C ILE A 146 -0.34 6.28 -19.62
N ALA A 147 -0.08 6.89 -18.46
CA ALA A 147 0.19 8.31 -18.36
C ALA A 147 1.42 8.75 -19.20
N VAL A 148 2.49 7.95 -19.22
CA VAL A 148 3.67 8.24 -20.06
C VAL A 148 3.35 8.08 -21.55
N ILE A 149 2.55 7.08 -21.95
CA ILE A 149 2.08 6.99 -23.35
C ILE A 149 1.33 8.27 -23.73
N LEU A 150 0.35 8.68 -22.94
CA LEU A 150 -0.49 9.84 -23.23
C LEU A 150 0.30 11.15 -23.24
N LEU A 151 1.40 11.23 -22.46
CA LEU A 151 2.27 12.40 -22.42
C LEU A 151 3.18 12.49 -23.66
N LEU A 152 3.75 11.36 -24.10
CA LEU A 152 4.75 11.34 -25.18
C LEU A 152 4.13 11.15 -26.57
N PHE A 153 2.97 10.52 -26.64
CA PHE A 153 2.26 10.20 -27.88
C PHE A 153 0.86 10.85 -27.84
N PRO A 154 0.73 12.13 -28.21
CA PRO A 154 -0.53 12.87 -28.09
C PRO A 154 -1.66 12.35 -28.99
N TRP A 155 -1.33 11.51 -29.99
CA TRP A 155 -2.28 10.82 -30.86
C TRP A 155 -2.78 9.49 -30.26
N ALA A 156 -2.16 9.01 -29.18
CA ALA A 156 -2.65 7.86 -28.44
C ALA A 156 -3.76 8.30 -27.48
N SER A 157 -4.70 7.40 -27.21
CA SER A 157 -5.84 7.66 -26.35
C SER A 157 -6.05 6.53 -25.36
N ILE A 158 -7.02 6.71 -24.46
CA ILE A 158 -7.54 5.65 -23.61
C ILE A 158 -8.57 4.86 -24.41
N ALA A 159 -8.64 3.55 -24.15
CA ALA A 159 -9.69 2.69 -24.68
C ALA A 159 -11.08 3.33 -24.47
N PRO A 160 -11.86 3.55 -25.55
CA PRO A 160 -13.18 4.17 -25.45
C PRO A 160 -14.11 3.37 -24.53
N PRO A 161 -15.08 4.00 -23.83
CA PRO A 161 -15.97 3.25 -22.95
C PRO A 161 -16.82 2.17 -23.63
N TYR A 162 -17.22 2.39 -24.89
CA TYR A 162 -18.02 1.42 -25.68
C TYR A 162 -17.26 0.12 -25.95
N HIS A 163 -15.92 0.16 -25.93
CA HIS A 163 -15.04 -0.99 -26.12
C HIS A 163 -15.35 -2.17 -25.18
N PHE A 164 -15.97 -1.89 -24.03
CA PHE A 164 -16.35 -2.91 -23.05
C PHE A 164 -17.75 -3.47 -23.26
N THR A 165 -18.57 -2.90 -24.14
CA THR A 165 -20.00 -3.23 -24.29
C THR A 165 -20.47 -3.22 -25.75
N GLU A 166 -19.58 -3.15 -26.74
CA GLU A 166 -19.93 -2.96 -28.16
C GLU A 166 -20.89 -4.03 -28.69
N TYR A 167 -20.62 -5.29 -28.37
CA TYR A 167 -21.47 -6.42 -28.77
C TYR A 167 -22.54 -6.77 -27.74
N LEU A 168 -22.66 -5.97 -26.68
CA LEU A 168 -23.76 -6.09 -25.73
C LEU A 168 -24.89 -5.16 -26.16
N HIS A 169 -26.12 -5.63 -25.99
CA HIS A 169 -27.31 -4.85 -26.29
C HIS A 169 -28.35 -5.03 -25.17
N GLY A 170 -29.06 -3.96 -24.84
CA GLY A 170 -30.20 -4.00 -23.92
C GLY A 170 -29.77 -4.25 -22.47
N PRO A 171 -30.32 -5.26 -21.77
CA PRO A 171 -29.94 -5.52 -20.37
C PRO A 171 -28.45 -5.86 -20.16
N GLY A 172 -27.78 -6.36 -21.19
CA GLY A 172 -26.34 -6.71 -21.13
C GLY A 172 -25.44 -5.52 -20.82
N ASP A 173 -25.80 -4.33 -21.33
CA ASP A 173 -25.03 -3.09 -21.18
C ASP A 173 -24.90 -2.65 -19.73
N TRP A 174 -25.89 -2.99 -18.91
CA TRP A 174 -25.91 -2.71 -17.48
C TRP A 174 -25.37 -3.87 -16.64
N ALA A 175 -25.51 -5.11 -17.14
CA ALA A 175 -25.07 -6.30 -16.44
C ALA A 175 -23.54 -6.32 -16.25
N LEU A 176 -22.76 -6.01 -17.30
CA LEU A 176 -21.30 -6.03 -17.21
C LEU A 176 -20.75 -4.99 -16.20
N PRO A 177 -21.08 -3.68 -16.29
CA PRO A 177 -20.70 -2.70 -15.29
C PRO A 177 -21.07 -3.13 -13.87
N ALA A 178 -22.28 -3.68 -13.67
CA ALA A 178 -22.75 -4.14 -12.37
C ALA A 178 -21.91 -5.32 -11.84
N VAL A 179 -21.61 -6.31 -12.67
CA VAL A 179 -20.76 -7.45 -12.28
C VAL A 179 -19.35 -6.98 -11.91
N VAL A 180 -18.74 -6.13 -12.72
CA VAL A 180 -17.40 -5.57 -12.45
C VAL A 180 -17.41 -4.73 -11.17
N LEU A 181 -18.46 -3.95 -10.94
CA LEU A 181 -18.63 -3.16 -9.72
C LEU A 181 -18.76 -4.04 -8.48
N VAL A 182 -19.60 -5.08 -8.51
CA VAL A 182 -19.80 -5.99 -7.38
C VAL A 182 -18.52 -6.76 -7.06
N LEU A 183 -17.87 -7.33 -8.08
CA LEU A 183 -16.62 -8.07 -7.90
C LEU A 183 -15.50 -7.18 -7.38
N GLY A 184 -15.34 -5.98 -7.95
CA GLY A 184 -14.35 -5.00 -7.55
C GLY A 184 -14.58 -4.50 -6.13
N THR A 185 -15.82 -4.16 -5.79
CA THR A 185 -16.18 -3.69 -4.44
C THR A 185 -15.98 -4.80 -3.40
N MET A 186 -16.36 -6.04 -3.71
CA MET A 186 -16.15 -7.18 -2.82
C MET A 186 -14.66 -7.44 -2.56
N LEU A 187 -13.83 -7.36 -3.61
CA LEU A 187 -12.38 -7.48 -3.48
C LEU A 187 -11.83 -6.38 -2.56
N ASN A 188 -12.29 -5.14 -2.74
CA ASN A 188 -11.82 -4.02 -1.93
C ASN A 188 -12.32 -4.01 -0.49
N ALA A 189 -13.53 -4.52 -0.25
CA ALA A 189 -14.10 -4.65 1.07
C ALA A 189 -13.46 -5.78 1.88
N LYS A 190 -13.24 -6.95 1.27
CA LYS A 190 -12.79 -8.16 1.98
C LYS A 190 -11.28 -8.39 1.96
N LEU A 191 -10.58 -8.02 0.88
CA LEU A 191 -9.17 -8.39 0.69
C LEU A 191 -8.20 -7.21 0.85
N THR A 192 -8.47 -6.05 0.22
CA THR A 192 -7.51 -4.93 0.20
C THR A 192 -7.80 -3.84 1.24
N GLY A 193 -9.03 -3.74 1.73
CA GLY A 193 -9.44 -2.79 2.77
C GLY A 193 -9.39 -1.32 2.31
N ARG A 194 -9.87 -1.05 1.08
CA ARG A 194 -9.75 0.26 0.39
C ARG A 194 -11.04 1.06 0.29
N MET A 195 -12.09 0.68 1.03
CA MET A 195 -13.41 1.32 0.94
C MET A 195 -13.40 2.82 1.27
N TRP A 196 -12.57 3.26 2.21
CA TRP A 196 -12.45 4.69 2.55
C TRP A 196 -11.84 5.51 1.42
N LEU A 197 -10.88 4.92 0.69
CA LEU A 197 -10.30 5.53 -0.50
C LEU A 197 -11.33 5.63 -1.63
N ILE A 198 -12.08 4.55 -1.88
CA ILE A 198 -13.14 4.53 -2.90
C ILE A 198 -14.20 5.59 -2.58
N GLY A 199 -14.69 5.63 -1.34
CA GLY A 199 -15.69 6.61 -0.93
C GLY A 199 -15.21 8.05 -1.10
N ALA A 200 -13.99 8.36 -0.65
CA ALA A 200 -13.42 9.70 -0.81
C ALA A 200 -13.17 10.09 -2.27
N TRP A 201 -12.74 9.13 -3.11
CA TRP A 201 -12.59 9.32 -4.55
C TRP A 201 -13.93 9.61 -5.23
N LEU A 202 -14.96 8.80 -4.99
CA LEU A 202 -16.28 8.97 -5.62
C LEU A 202 -16.98 10.26 -5.18
N ILE A 203 -16.98 10.54 -3.88
CA ILE A 203 -17.55 11.78 -3.33
C ILE A 203 -16.77 12.98 -3.86
N GLY A 204 -15.44 12.93 -3.81
CA GLY A 204 -14.58 13.98 -4.35
C GLY A 204 -14.80 14.21 -5.85
N PHE A 205 -14.98 13.14 -6.63
CA PHE A 205 -15.24 13.22 -8.06
C PHE A 205 -16.57 13.90 -8.35
N ALA A 206 -17.63 13.56 -7.61
CA ALA A 206 -18.93 14.20 -7.77
C ALA A 206 -18.88 15.68 -7.35
N LEU A 207 -18.24 15.98 -6.20
CA LEU A 207 -18.10 17.36 -5.71
C LEU A 207 -17.30 18.23 -6.68
N GLN A 208 -16.16 17.77 -7.20
CA GLN A 208 -15.37 18.55 -8.15
C GLN A 208 -16.14 18.79 -9.47
N ALA A 209 -16.98 17.83 -9.89
CA ALA A 209 -17.79 17.97 -11.10
C ALA A 209 -18.84 19.07 -10.92
N VAL A 210 -19.51 19.12 -9.76
CA VAL A 210 -20.45 20.18 -9.40
C VAL A 210 -19.74 21.53 -9.30
N VAL A 211 -18.62 21.61 -8.59
CA VAL A 211 -17.83 22.85 -8.44
C VAL A 211 -17.41 23.37 -9.81
N ARG A 212 -16.91 22.52 -10.70
CA ARG A 212 -16.56 22.93 -12.07
C ARG A 212 -17.76 23.31 -12.91
N GLY A 213 -18.91 22.67 -12.70
CA GLY A 213 -20.12 23.08 -13.39
C GLY A 213 -20.55 24.49 -13.01
N LEU A 214 -20.44 24.83 -11.72
CA LEU A 214 -20.76 26.16 -11.21
C LEU A 214 -19.72 27.22 -11.60
N LEU A 215 -18.44 26.89 -11.58
CA LEU A 215 -17.35 27.86 -11.81
C LEU A 215 -16.92 28.00 -13.28
N LEU A 216 -16.91 26.90 -14.03
CA LEU A 216 -16.39 26.84 -15.41
C LEU A 216 -17.50 26.61 -16.45
N GLY A 217 -18.77 26.58 -16.04
CA GLY A 217 -19.91 26.34 -16.92
C GLY A 217 -19.96 24.94 -17.55
N THR A 218 -19.23 23.96 -16.99
CA THR A 218 -19.26 22.58 -17.49
C THR A 218 -20.63 21.93 -17.22
N ALA A 219 -21.22 21.23 -18.19
CA ALA A 219 -22.46 20.51 -17.96
C ALA A 219 -22.26 19.41 -16.88
N ILE A 220 -22.87 19.61 -15.70
CA ILE A 220 -22.74 18.68 -14.55
C ILE A 220 -23.17 17.26 -14.91
N PRO A 221 -24.30 17.01 -15.61
CA PRO A 221 -24.70 15.66 -15.99
C PRO A 221 -23.65 14.97 -16.88
N SER A 222 -23.07 15.69 -17.83
CA SER A 222 -22.01 15.16 -18.70
C SER A 222 -20.73 14.83 -17.92
N ALA A 223 -20.36 15.67 -16.97
CA ALA A 223 -19.19 15.43 -16.12
C ALA A 223 -19.38 14.20 -15.20
N LEU A 224 -20.59 14.01 -14.66
CA LEU A 224 -20.95 12.84 -13.85
C LEU A 224 -21.17 11.58 -14.69
N GLY A 225 -21.50 11.73 -15.98
CA GLY A 225 -21.74 10.61 -16.90
C GLY A 225 -20.56 9.64 -16.99
N MET A 226 -19.32 10.11 -16.79
CA MET A 226 -18.16 9.21 -16.73
C MET A 226 -18.29 8.14 -15.63
N MET A 227 -18.98 8.43 -14.52
CA MET A 227 -19.10 7.50 -13.39
C MET A 227 -19.89 6.23 -13.71
N THR A 228 -20.72 6.25 -14.76
CA THR A 228 -21.51 5.09 -15.18
C THR A 228 -20.74 4.14 -16.10
N GLY A 229 -19.61 4.58 -16.66
CA GLY A 229 -18.84 3.80 -17.61
C GLY A 229 -18.01 2.67 -16.98
N THR A 230 -17.92 1.53 -17.67
CA THR A 230 -17.11 0.37 -17.25
C THR A 230 -15.66 0.74 -16.97
N ALA A 231 -15.05 1.61 -17.80
CA ALA A 231 -13.68 2.08 -17.61
C ALA A 231 -13.48 2.81 -16.27
N PHE A 232 -14.45 3.62 -15.85
CA PHE A 232 -14.41 4.33 -14.57
C PHE A 232 -14.53 3.37 -13.39
N ILE A 233 -15.39 2.36 -13.50
CA ILE A 233 -15.56 1.31 -12.48
C ILE A 233 -14.27 0.48 -12.35
N LEU A 234 -13.66 0.11 -13.48
CA LEU A 234 -12.39 -0.61 -13.52
C LEU A 234 -11.27 0.21 -12.88
N PHE A 235 -11.14 1.47 -13.28
CA PHE A 235 -10.17 2.40 -12.71
C PHE A 235 -10.35 2.55 -11.18
N THR A 236 -11.58 2.78 -10.73
CA THR A 236 -11.91 2.95 -9.31
C THR A 236 -11.59 1.70 -8.49
N ASN A 237 -11.96 0.52 -8.97
CA ASN A 237 -11.86 -0.72 -8.18
C ASN A 237 -10.51 -1.43 -8.32
N TYR A 238 -9.76 -1.17 -9.38
CA TYR A 238 -8.57 -1.95 -9.71
C TYR A 238 -7.30 -1.13 -9.97
N MET A 239 -7.41 0.21 -10.11
CA MET A 239 -6.24 1.07 -10.32
C MET A 239 -6.01 2.02 -9.14
N VAL A 240 -6.97 2.89 -8.81
CA VAL A 240 -6.81 3.87 -7.71
C VAL A 240 -6.60 3.16 -6.37
N THR A 241 -7.23 2.00 -6.20
CA THR A 241 -7.19 1.18 -4.98
C THR A 241 -6.03 0.19 -4.93
N ASP A 242 -5.10 0.22 -5.88
CA ASP A 242 -3.98 -0.72 -5.94
C ASP A 242 -3.27 -0.80 -4.57
N PRO A 243 -3.29 -1.96 -3.88
CA PRO A 243 -2.74 -2.08 -2.54
C PRO A 243 -1.23 -1.87 -2.47
N GLY A 244 -0.52 -2.02 -3.60
CA GLY A 244 0.91 -1.76 -3.69
C GLY A 244 1.26 -0.29 -3.45
N THR A 245 0.39 0.60 -3.92
CA THR A 245 0.71 2.03 -4.08
C THR A 245 -0.18 2.92 -3.22
N SER A 246 -1.42 2.53 -2.97
CA SER A 246 -2.36 3.23 -2.08
C SER A 246 -2.01 3.09 -0.59
N PRO A 247 -2.31 4.12 0.25
CA PRO A 247 -2.00 4.09 1.68
C PRO A 247 -2.92 3.14 2.47
N SER A 248 -2.45 2.65 3.63
CA SER A 248 -3.20 1.71 4.47
C SER A 248 -4.08 2.36 5.55
N LYS A 249 -3.66 3.49 6.13
CA LYS A 249 -4.39 4.20 7.19
C LYS A 249 -5.65 4.87 6.64
N ARG A 250 -6.75 4.88 7.40
CA ARG A 250 -8.05 5.44 6.98
C ARG A 250 -7.97 6.92 6.56
N SER A 251 -7.35 7.77 7.38
CA SER A 251 -7.19 9.20 7.06
C SER A 251 -6.35 9.41 5.79
N SER A 252 -5.26 8.65 5.65
CA SER A 252 -4.43 8.72 4.44
C SER A 252 -5.15 8.19 3.19
N GLN A 253 -6.04 7.19 3.33
CA GLN A 253 -6.89 6.71 2.24
C GLN A 253 -7.85 7.81 1.76
N ILE A 254 -8.48 8.52 2.70
CA ILE A 254 -9.38 9.63 2.38
C ILE A 254 -8.61 10.75 1.68
N ALA A 255 -7.47 11.17 2.25
CA ALA A 255 -6.62 12.21 1.66
C ALA A 255 -6.11 11.82 0.26
N PHE A 256 -5.76 10.56 0.06
CA PHE A 256 -5.33 10.06 -1.25
C PHE A 256 -6.49 10.08 -2.26
N GLY A 257 -7.63 9.48 -1.94
CA GLY A 257 -8.80 9.45 -2.83
C GLY A 257 -9.32 10.84 -3.17
N ALA A 258 -9.48 11.71 -2.17
CA ALA A 258 -9.86 13.10 -2.36
C ALA A 258 -8.81 13.88 -3.16
N GLY A 259 -7.52 13.62 -2.94
CA GLY A 259 -6.43 14.23 -3.70
C GLY A 259 -6.44 13.85 -5.17
N VAL A 260 -6.71 12.58 -5.50
CA VAL A 260 -6.86 12.14 -6.91
C VAL A 260 -8.06 12.84 -7.55
N ALA A 261 -9.19 12.96 -6.84
CA ALA A 261 -10.37 13.66 -7.35
C ALA A 261 -10.12 15.16 -7.57
N ALA A 262 -9.47 15.83 -6.62
CA ALA A 262 -9.11 17.24 -6.73
C ALA A 262 -8.13 17.48 -7.89
N MET A 263 -7.11 16.63 -8.03
CA MET A 263 -6.14 16.72 -9.13
C MET A 263 -6.82 16.45 -10.48
N TYR A 264 -7.73 15.47 -10.56
CA TYR A 264 -8.52 15.23 -11.77
C TYR A 264 -9.36 16.45 -12.16
N GLY A 265 -10.04 17.06 -11.18
CA GLY A 265 -10.83 18.27 -11.39
C GLY A 265 -9.96 19.44 -11.88
N LEU A 266 -8.79 19.64 -11.27
CA LEU A 266 -7.84 20.65 -11.71
C LEU A 266 -7.38 20.43 -13.16
N LEU A 267 -6.86 19.24 -13.47
CA LEU A 267 -6.34 18.94 -14.81
C LEU A 267 -7.41 19.09 -15.89
N THR A 268 -8.60 18.56 -15.64
CA THR A 268 -9.69 18.62 -16.61
C THR A 268 -10.28 20.04 -16.69
N GLY A 269 -10.22 20.82 -15.61
CA GLY A 269 -10.54 22.26 -15.63
C GLY A 269 -9.55 23.09 -16.45
N LEU A 270 -8.30 22.64 -16.56
CA LEU A 270 -7.28 23.19 -17.47
C LEU A 270 -7.40 22.67 -18.91
N GLY A 271 -8.43 21.87 -19.22
CA GLY A 271 -8.64 21.30 -20.56
C GLY A 271 -7.76 20.09 -20.87
N ILE A 272 -7.07 19.50 -19.89
CA ILE A 272 -6.25 18.31 -20.10
C ILE A 272 -7.17 17.07 -20.17
N ALA A 273 -7.22 16.46 -21.35
CA ALA A 273 -7.95 15.20 -21.56
C ALA A 273 -7.32 14.04 -20.75
N TYR A 274 -8.09 12.96 -20.57
CA TYR A 274 -7.59 11.74 -19.94
C TYR A 274 -7.06 11.92 -18.50
N GLY A 275 -7.58 12.95 -17.81
CA GLY A 275 -7.05 13.44 -16.54
C GLY A 275 -6.99 12.43 -15.40
N ILE A 276 -7.78 11.35 -15.41
CA ILE A 276 -7.81 10.37 -14.32
C ILE A 276 -6.46 9.64 -14.15
N PHE A 277 -5.78 9.32 -15.25
CA PHE A 277 -4.48 8.63 -15.24
C PHE A 277 -3.37 9.58 -14.80
N PHE A 278 -3.36 10.80 -15.34
CA PHE A 278 -2.44 11.86 -14.94
C PHE A 278 -2.63 12.23 -13.46
N ALA A 279 -3.86 12.36 -12.99
CA ALA A 279 -4.18 12.70 -11.61
C ALA A 279 -3.62 11.66 -10.64
N THR A 280 -3.84 10.37 -10.92
CA THR A 280 -3.33 9.30 -10.07
C THR A 280 -1.81 9.25 -10.09
N ALA A 281 -1.19 9.43 -11.27
CA ALA A 281 0.27 9.46 -11.39
C ALA A 281 0.88 10.62 -10.60
N LEU A 282 0.33 11.83 -10.71
CA LEU A 282 0.80 13.01 -9.98
C LEU A 282 0.62 12.86 -8.47
N VAL A 283 -0.54 12.36 -8.00
CA VAL A 283 -0.76 12.16 -6.57
C VAL A 283 0.15 11.07 -6.00
N CYS A 284 0.41 10.00 -6.75
CA CYS A 284 1.41 9.00 -6.39
C CYS A 284 2.82 9.60 -6.34
N LEU A 285 3.17 10.47 -7.30
CA LEU A 285 4.45 11.18 -7.34
C LEU A 285 4.64 12.09 -6.12
N ILE A 286 3.64 12.93 -5.82
CA ILE A 286 3.64 13.82 -4.65
C ILE A 286 3.79 13.01 -3.37
N ARG A 287 3.05 11.90 -3.23
CA ARG A 287 3.18 11.01 -2.07
C ARG A 287 4.57 10.36 -1.98
N GLY A 288 5.12 9.90 -3.11
CA GLY A 288 6.47 9.34 -3.18
C GLY A 288 7.53 10.35 -2.74
N GLY A 289 7.44 11.58 -3.23
CA GLY A 289 8.29 12.70 -2.84
C GLY A 289 8.15 13.05 -1.35
N PHE A 290 6.93 13.10 -0.83
CA PHE A 290 6.67 13.32 0.60
C PHE A 290 7.33 12.26 1.48
N LEU A 291 7.26 10.98 1.09
CA LEU A 291 7.90 9.88 1.83
C LEU A 291 9.43 9.99 1.82
N TRP A 292 10.00 10.37 0.69
CA TRP A 292 11.44 10.66 0.59
C TRP A 292 11.83 11.87 1.44
N GLY A 293 11.04 12.94 1.43
CA GLY A 293 11.24 14.12 2.28
C GLY A 293 11.27 13.75 3.76
N LEU A 294 10.29 12.98 4.24
CA LEU A 294 10.26 12.49 5.62
C LEU A 294 11.49 11.64 5.96
N HIS A 295 11.96 10.82 5.03
CA HIS A 295 13.16 10.01 5.23
C HIS A 295 14.42 10.86 5.34
N PHE A 296 14.59 11.87 4.50
CA PHE A 296 15.71 12.81 4.60
C PHE A 296 15.66 13.62 5.89
N LEU A 297 14.48 14.13 6.28
CA LEU A 297 14.30 14.85 7.55
C LEU A 297 14.60 13.95 8.76
N ALA A 298 14.17 12.69 8.73
CA ALA A 298 14.47 11.73 9.80
C ALA A 298 15.98 11.42 9.90
N LYS A 299 16.69 11.41 8.76
CA LYS A 299 18.16 11.22 8.72
C LYS A 299 18.93 12.47 9.18
N GLN A 300 18.34 13.65 9.01
CA GLN A 300 18.91 14.93 9.44
C GLN A 300 18.67 15.24 10.92
N ARG A 301 17.69 14.60 11.57
CA ARG A 301 17.55 14.71 13.02
C ARG A 301 18.77 14.07 13.66
N PRO A 302 19.65 14.83 14.35
CA PRO A 302 20.78 14.24 15.05
C PRO A 302 20.25 13.22 16.05
N ALA A 303 21.02 12.16 16.26
CA ALA A 303 20.71 11.06 17.18
C ALA A 303 20.71 11.52 18.66
N VAL A 304 19.92 12.52 19.01
CA VAL A 304 19.83 13.15 20.35
C VAL A 304 19.09 12.26 21.36
N ALA A 305 18.79 11.00 21.00
CA ALA A 305 18.08 10.07 21.90
C ALA A 305 18.70 8.65 21.94
N GLN A 306 20.02 8.52 21.84
CA GLN A 306 20.72 7.35 22.37
C GLN A 306 22.02 7.76 23.09
N PRO A 307 21.92 8.04 24.39
CA PRO A 307 22.90 7.44 25.30
C PRO A 307 22.25 7.03 26.64
N ALA A 308 21.95 5.73 26.82
CA ALA A 308 21.75 5.13 28.16
C ALA A 308 21.80 3.59 28.20
N GLN A 309 22.31 2.89 27.18
CA GLN A 309 22.42 1.41 27.20
C GLN A 309 23.76 0.93 26.61
N ARG A 310 24.86 1.52 27.07
CA ARG A 310 26.19 0.89 27.06
C ARG A 310 26.95 1.36 28.29
N ALA A 311 26.48 0.98 29.47
CA ALA A 311 27.37 0.84 30.61
C ALA A 311 27.90 -0.61 30.56
N PRO A 312 29.23 -0.84 30.50
CA PRO A 312 29.77 -2.18 30.56
C PRO A 312 29.48 -2.78 31.93
N ALA A 313 28.86 -3.97 31.94
CA ALA A 313 28.68 -4.74 33.16
C ALA A 313 30.07 -5.08 33.74
N GLN A 314 30.40 -4.49 34.89
CA GLN A 314 31.48 -4.98 35.73
C GLN A 314 31.19 -6.42 36.11
N GLN A 315 32.08 -7.31 35.70
CA GLN A 315 32.14 -8.70 36.15
C GLN A 315 32.71 -8.70 37.56
N THR A 316 31.89 -8.99 38.56
CA THR A 316 32.37 -9.36 39.89
C THR A 316 32.43 -10.89 39.95
N PRO A 317 33.58 -11.51 40.29
CA PRO A 317 33.67 -12.96 40.42
C PRO A 317 32.83 -13.48 41.60
N ALA A 318 32.25 -14.65 41.41
CA ALA A 318 31.41 -15.35 42.36
C ALA A 318 32.21 -15.90 43.55
N GLU A 319 31.64 -15.81 44.75
CA GLU A 319 32.00 -16.63 45.92
C GLU A 319 30.70 -17.19 46.54
N PRO A 320 30.60 -18.51 46.83
CA PRO A 320 29.40 -19.09 47.43
C PRO A 320 29.61 -19.52 48.89
N ALA A 321 28.73 -19.09 49.80
CA ALA A 321 28.35 -19.76 51.06
C ALA A 321 27.26 -18.91 51.76
N GLU A 322 26.02 -19.38 51.90
CA GLU A 322 25.50 -20.26 52.96
C GLU A 322 24.91 -19.47 54.16
N GLN A 323 23.57 -19.47 54.18
CA GLN A 323 22.64 -19.46 55.33
C GLN A 323 23.23 -19.30 56.76
N LEU A 324 22.71 -18.38 57.58
CA LEU A 324 21.56 -18.56 58.49
C LEU A 324 21.40 -17.34 59.44
N ALA A 325 20.21 -17.24 60.04
CA ALA A 325 19.68 -16.20 60.90
C ALA A 325 20.43 -15.90 62.22
N ALA A 326 20.27 -14.68 62.77
CA ALA A 326 19.59 -14.41 64.06
C ALA A 326 19.79 -12.96 64.55
N VAL A 327 18.73 -12.41 65.17
CA VAL A 327 18.60 -11.09 65.82
C VAL A 327 19.15 -11.16 67.26
N PRO A 328 19.54 -10.04 67.91
CA PRO A 328 18.61 -9.42 68.88
C PRO A 328 18.65 -7.86 68.95
N ALA A 329 17.53 -7.27 69.37
CA ALA A 329 17.37 -5.86 69.80
C ALA A 329 17.86 -5.69 71.28
N PRO A 330 17.95 -4.48 71.89
CA PRO A 330 16.73 -3.73 72.30
C PRO A 330 16.83 -2.19 72.53
N ALA A 331 15.63 -1.60 72.73
CA ALA A 331 15.27 -0.52 73.69
C ALA A 331 15.51 0.98 73.39
N THR A 332 14.42 1.74 73.19
CA THR A 332 13.81 2.75 74.13
C THR A 332 13.03 3.86 73.38
N ALA A 333 11.85 4.21 73.93
CA ALA A 333 10.95 5.31 73.51
C ALA A 333 11.16 6.54 74.45
N PRO A 334 10.55 7.76 74.30
CA PRO A 334 9.16 8.05 73.91
C PRO A 334 8.92 9.29 72.98
N ALA A 335 7.64 9.52 72.64
CA ALA A 335 7.06 10.50 71.69
C ALA A 335 6.92 11.95 72.22
N PRO A 336 6.55 12.95 71.38
CA PRO A 336 5.12 13.23 71.09
C PRO A 336 4.77 13.60 69.62
N ALA A 337 3.46 13.65 69.34
CA ALA A 337 2.74 13.70 68.04
C ALA A 337 2.43 15.15 67.53
N PRO A 338 1.54 15.39 66.54
CA PRO A 338 1.35 14.83 65.17
C PRO A 338 1.24 15.93 64.08
N VAL A 339 1.57 15.66 62.81
CA VAL A 339 0.90 16.30 61.65
C VAL A 339 1.02 15.49 60.36
N ASP A 340 -0.08 15.45 59.62
CA ASP A 340 -0.37 14.68 58.42
C ASP A 340 0.50 14.97 57.18
N ALA A 341 0.87 13.91 56.46
CA ALA A 341 0.95 13.86 54.99
C ALA A 341 1.33 12.44 54.51
N ALA A 342 0.35 11.55 54.35
CA ALA A 342 0.59 10.23 53.76
C ALA A 342 0.83 10.32 52.24
N ALA A 343 2.07 10.60 51.84
CA ALA A 343 2.59 10.27 50.53
C ALA A 343 3.40 8.98 50.66
N VAL A 344 2.77 7.83 50.38
CA VAL A 344 3.46 6.53 50.35
C VAL A 344 4.38 6.52 49.12
N ALA A 345 5.65 6.86 49.33
CA ALA A 345 6.71 6.62 48.36
C ALA A 345 6.92 5.10 48.25
N ALA A 346 6.35 4.49 47.21
CA ALA A 346 6.58 3.08 46.91
C ALA A 346 8.08 2.88 46.60
N VAL A 347 8.75 2.07 47.43
CA VAL A 347 10.11 1.62 47.20
C VAL A 347 10.15 0.89 45.85
N ARG A 348 10.92 1.42 44.90
CA ARG A 348 11.06 0.81 43.57
C ARG A 348 11.91 -0.45 43.69
N THR A 349 11.36 -1.56 43.23
CA THR A 349 12.00 -2.88 43.27
C THR A 349 13.05 -3.06 42.18
N GLY A 350 13.16 -2.12 41.24
CA GLY A 350 14.08 -2.18 40.11
C GLY A 350 13.56 -3.04 38.96
N ASP A 351 12.48 -3.80 39.18
CA ASP A 351 11.75 -4.50 38.12
C ASP A 351 10.64 -3.59 37.55
N PRO A 352 10.78 -3.12 36.29
CA PRO A 352 9.82 -2.19 35.70
C PRO A 352 8.42 -2.79 35.51
N CYS A 353 8.26 -4.12 35.55
CA CYS A 353 6.94 -4.75 35.52
C CYS A 353 6.22 -4.68 36.87
N ARG A 354 6.95 -4.85 37.98
CA ARG A 354 6.41 -4.72 39.34
C ARG A 354 6.21 -3.27 39.75
N ASP A 355 7.13 -2.39 39.32
CA ASP A 355 7.08 -0.96 39.60
C ASP A 355 6.08 -0.20 38.70
N GLY A 356 5.43 -0.90 37.76
CA GLY A 356 4.40 -0.32 36.91
C GLY A 356 4.93 0.71 35.89
N THR A 357 6.21 0.64 35.52
CA THR A 357 6.87 1.57 34.58
C THR A 357 7.17 0.95 33.21
N CYS A 358 6.94 -0.35 33.01
CA CYS A 358 7.19 -1.03 31.73
C CYS A 358 6.15 -0.68 30.64
N PHE A 359 6.54 -0.80 29.37
CA PHE A 359 5.68 -0.54 28.19
C PHE A 359 5.21 -1.82 27.47
N HIS A 360 5.22 -2.97 28.15
CA HIS A 360 4.68 -4.20 27.59
C HIS A 360 3.15 -4.14 27.44
N GLY A 361 2.64 -4.54 26.27
CA GLY A 361 1.22 -4.41 25.92
C GLY A 361 0.25 -5.06 26.92
N LYS A 362 0.61 -6.22 27.50
CA LYS A 362 -0.20 -6.91 28.53
C LYS A 362 -0.23 -6.16 29.87
N CYS A 363 0.86 -5.51 30.26
CA CYS A 363 0.94 -4.76 31.52
C CYS A 363 0.21 -3.42 31.40
N ALA A 364 0.27 -2.78 30.23
CA ALA A 364 -0.49 -1.56 29.94
C ALA A 364 -2.01 -1.81 29.95
N SER A 365 -2.47 -2.94 29.39
CA SER A 365 -3.90 -3.29 29.42
C SER A 365 -4.41 -3.58 30.83
N MET A 366 -3.61 -4.24 31.68
CA MET A 366 -4.01 -4.49 33.08
C MET A 366 -4.09 -3.20 33.91
N ARG A 367 -3.18 -2.23 33.68
CA ARG A 367 -3.25 -0.91 34.34
C ARG A 367 -4.45 -0.09 33.89
N ALA A 368 -4.78 -0.10 32.60
CA ALA A 368 -5.97 0.55 32.07
C ALA A 368 -7.27 -0.03 32.67
N ALA A 369 -7.34 -1.35 32.82
CA ALA A 369 -8.47 -2.03 33.45
C ALA A 369 -8.59 -1.68 34.95
N ALA A 370 -7.47 -1.60 35.68
CA ALA A 370 -7.45 -1.19 37.09
C ALA A 370 -7.87 0.28 37.29
N GLN A 371 -7.47 1.18 36.39
CA GLN A 371 -7.89 2.59 36.42
C GLN A 371 -9.39 2.76 36.11
N GLN A 372 -9.95 1.95 35.22
CA GLN A 372 -11.40 1.95 34.95
C GLN A 372 -12.20 1.49 36.18
N LYS A 373 -11.74 0.46 36.89
CA LYS A 373 -12.37 0.04 38.16
C LYS A 373 -12.30 1.11 39.24
N LYS A 374 -11.18 1.85 39.35
CA LYS A 374 -11.06 2.98 40.30
C LYS A 374 -11.99 4.14 39.96
N LYS A 375 -12.18 4.46 38.67
CA LYS A 375 -13.13 5.51 38.25
C LYS A 375 -14.59 5.13 38.48
N ALA A 376 -14.93 3.84 38.47
CA ALA A 376 -16.28 3.36 38.75
C ALA A 376 -16.63 3.31 40.25
N ALA A 377 -15.63 3.42 41.14
CA ALA A 377 -15.80 3.31 42.59
C ALA A 377 -15.85 4.67 43.33
N VAL A 378 -15.84 5.78 42.60
CA VAL A 378 -16.03 7.13 43.18
C VAL A 378 -17.48 7.54 42.94
N PRO A 379 -18.38 7.47 43.95
CA PRO A 379 -19.70 8.06 43.84
C PRO A 379 -19.57 9.60 43.78
N VAL A 380 -20.42 10.24 42.97
CA VAL A 380 -20.55 11.69 42.84
C VAL A 380 -21.02 12.31 44.14
#